data_AF-A0A485CAP6-F1
#
_entry.id   AF-A0A485CAP6-F1
#
_cell.length_a   1.000
_cell.length_b   1.000
_cell.length_c   1.000
_cell.angle_alpha   90.00
_cell.angle_beta   90.00
_cell.angle_gamma   90.00
#
_symmetry.space_group_name_H-M   'P 1'
#
loop_
_entity.id
_entity.type
_entity.pdbx_description
1 polymer ?
#
loop_
_entity_poly.entity_id
_entity_poly.type
_entity_poly.pdbx_seq_one_letter_code
_entity_poly.pdbx_strand_id
1 'polypeptide(L)'
;MPKKKKRTLSPDYPRSPQQVYGWLEEQGWHITGKTGVRVFHDYLREKRKQRDNFAALLELETRYCRQEPYISLGRYIHVTALKPQMQG
;
A
#
# COMPACT_ATOMS: atom_id res chain seq x y z
N MET A 1 -21.18 31.30 5.99
CA MET A 1 -19.73 30.98 5.97
C MET A 1 -19.55 29.55 5.46
N PRO A 2 -18.87 29.32 4.33
CA PRO A 2 -18.74 27.97 3.79
C PRO A 2 -17.86 27.14 4.72
N LYS A 3 -18.41 26.02 5.23
CA LYS A 3 -17.67 25.06 6.05
C LYS A 3 -16.48 24.55 5.24
N LYS A 4 -15.25 25.01 5.57
CA LYS A 4 -14.01 24.40 5.08
C LYS A 4 -14.10 22.92 5.46
N LYS A 5 -14.32 22.04 4.47
CA LYS A 5 -14.19 20.59 4.65
C LYS A 5 -12.76 20.34 5.11
N LYS A 6 -12.57 20.25 6.43
CA LYS A 6 -11.31 19.81 7.02
C LYS A 6 -10.98 18.48 6.36
N ARG A 7 -9.92 18.45 5.55
CA ARG A 7 -9.42 17.23 4.89
C ARG A 7 -8.68 16.41 5.96
N THR A 8 -9.41 15.92 6.97
CA THR A 8 -8.92 15.29 8.21
C THR A 8 -8.46 13.84 8.07
N LEU A 9 -8.14 13.39 6.86
CA LEU A 9 -7.77 11.98 6.60
C LEU A 9 -6.40 11.85 5.93
N SER A 10 -5.60 12.92 5.90
CA SER A 10 -4.19 12.82 5.55
C SER A 10 -3.41 12.43 6.80
N PRO A 11 -2.68 11.30 6.80
CA PRO A 11 -1.81 10.96 7.91
C PRO A 11 -0.72 12.03 8.08
N ASP A 12 -0.36 12.32 9.33
CA ASP A 12 0.63 13.35 9.68
C ASP A 12 2.04 13.00 9.18
N TYR A 13 2.34 11.69 9.11
CA TYR A 13 3.64 11.16 8.70
C TYR A 13 3.50 10.13 7.58
N PRO A 14 3.39 10.55 6.30
CA PRO A 14 3.58 9.64 5.18
C PRO A 14 5.00 9.07 5.24
N ARG A 15 5.11 7.73 5.28
CA ARG A 15 6.41 7.05 5.37
C ARG A 15 6.88 6.62 3.99
N SER A 16 8.15 6.85 3.69
CA SER A 16 8.79 6.32 2.50
C SER A 16 8.99 4.81 2.65
N PRO A 17 8.56 3.98 1.69
CA PRO A 17 8.66 2.52 1.79
C PRO A 17 10.08 2.04 2.08
N GLN A 18 11.07 2.67 1.46
CA GLN A 18 12.50 2.37 1.63
C GLN A 18 12.96 2.57 3.08
N GLN A 19 12.46 3.61 3.76
CA GLN A 19 12.79 3.84 5.17
C GLN A 19 12.19 2.74 6.07
N VAL A 20 10.95 2.34 5.78
CA VAL A 20 10.28 1.27 6.55
C VAL A 20 10.99 -0.08 6.35
N TYR A 21 11.44 -0.38 5.13
CA TYR A 21 12.24 -1.58 4.87
C TYR A 21 13.55 -1.56 5.64
N GLY A 22 14.26 -0.41 5.63
CA GLY A 22 15.46 -0.22 6.42
C GLY A 22 15.25 -0.52 7.90
N TRP A 23 14.20 0.03 8.52
CA TRP A 23 13.90 -0.25 9.93
C TRP A 23 13.61 -1.73 10.23
N LEU A 24 12.96 -2.44 9.31
CA LEU A 24 12.70 -3.87 9.46
C LEU A 24 14.01 -4.67 9.38
N GLU A 25 14.87 -4.35 8.41
CA GLU A 25 16.16 -5.01 8.23
C GLU A 25 17.13 -4.69 9.38
N GLU A 26 17.17 -3.46 9.86
CA GLU A 26 17.99 -3.04 11.03
C GLU A 26 17.58 -3.77 12.31
N GLN A 27 16.29 -4.09 12.46
CA GLN A 27 15.81 -4.91 13.57
C GLN A 27 16.01 -6.41 13.36
N GLY A 28 16.63 -6.82 12.25
CA GLY A 28 16.91 -8.21 11.91
C GLY A 28 15.69 -8.96 11.37
N TRP A 29 14.62 -8.29 10.94
CA TRP A 29 13.47 -8.94 10.32
C TRP A 29 13.76 -9.24 8.85
N HIS A 30 13.37 -10.42 8.40
CA HIS A 30 13.49 -10.81 7.00
C HIS A 30 12.17 -10.54 6.25
N ILE A 31 12.18 -9.57 5.34
CA ILE A 31 11.00 -9.22 4.54
C ILE A 31 10.71 -10.34 3.54
N THR A 32 9.57 -11.01 3.70
CA THR A 32 9.14 -12.13 2.84
C THR A 32 8.24 -11.69 1.69
N GLY A 33 7.62 -10.51 1.81
CA GLY A 33 6.64 -10.07 0.84
C GLY A 33 6.30 -8.60 0.96
N LYS A 34 5.99 -7.99 -0.18
CA LYS A 34 5.56 -6.60 -0.32
C LYS A 34 4.33 -6.60 -1.22
N THR A 35 3.26 -5.93 -0.82
CA THR A 35 2.02 -5.86 -1.58
C THR A 35 1.45 -4.46 -1.52
N GLY A 36 1.28 -3.81 -2.67
CA GLY A 36 0.59 -2.53 -2.78
C GLY A 36 -0.91 -2.70 -2.61
N VAL A 37 -1.53 -1.88 -1.78
CA VAL A 37 -2.97 -1.86 -1.53
C VAL A 37 -3.55 -0.62 -2.19
N ARG A 38 -4.60 -0.82 -3.00
CA ARG A 38 -5.27 0.23 -3.80
C ARG A 38 -4.36 0.89 -4.84
N VAL A 39 -3.69 0.07 -5.65
CA VAL A 39 -2.73 0.50 -6.68
C VAL A 39 -3.40 1.15 -7.90
N PHE A 40 -4.63 0.73 -8.22
CA PHE A 40 -5.40 1.33 -9.32
C PHE A 40 -6.61 2.08 -8.80
N HIS A 41 -7.20 1.60 -7.71
CA HIS A 41 -8.47 2.13 -7.20
C HIS A 41 -8.45 3.65 -7.00
N ASP A 42 -7.39 4.23 -6.44
CA ASP A 42 -7.33 5.68 -6.18
C ASP A 42 -7.11 6.53 -7.44
N TYR A 43 -6.41 5.98 -8.45
CA TYR A 43 -5.99 6.67 -9.67
C TYR A 43 -7.02 6.62 -10.81
N LEU A 44 -8.13 5.89 -10.63
CA LEU A 44 -9.21 5.86 -11.61
C LEU A 44 -9.84 7.26 -11.78
N ARG A 45 -9.80 7.78 -13.00
CA ARG A 45 -10.37 9.09 -13.37
C ARG A 45 -11.86 9.20 -13.04
N GLU A 46 -12.59 8.09 -13.19
CA GLU A 46 -14.03 8.01 -12.92
C GLU A 46 -14.29 7.12 -11.71
N LYS A 47 -14.56 7.73 -10.55
CA LYS A 47 -14.86 7.00 -9.30
C LYS A 47 -16.11 6.10 -9.39
N ARG A 48 -17.02 6.35 -10.34
CA ARG A 48 -18.18 5.50 -10.56
C ARG A 48 -17.77 4.10 -11.06
N LYS A 49 -16.72 4.01 -11.87
CA LYS A 49 -16.18 2.75 -12.40
C LYS A 49 -15.60 1.84 -11.31
N GLN A 50 -15.21 2.40 -10.16
CA GLN A 50 -14.77 1.61 -8.99
C GLN A 50 -15.88 0.68 -8.48
N ARG A 51 -17.15 1.12 -8.58
CA ARG A 51 -18.31 0.31 -8.17
C ARG A 51 -18.88 -0.51 -9.33
N ASP A 52 -18.97 0.10 -10.50
CA ASP A 52 -19.57 -0.52 -11.68
C ASP A 52 -18.76 -1.73 -12.16
N ASN A 53 -17.43 -1.59 -12.22
CA ASN A 53 -16.49 -2.62 -12.68
C ASN A 53 -15.56 -3.10 -11.55
N PHE A 54 -16.10 -3.27 -10.35
CA PHE A 54 -15.31 -3.67 -9.18
C PHE A 54 -14.60 -5.02 -9.40
N ALA A 55 -15.27 -5.99 -10.01
CA ALA A 55 -14.69 -7.33 -10.24
C ALA A 55 -13.45 -7.27 -11.14
N ALA A 56 -13.56 -6.61 -12.31
CA ALA A 56 -12.43 -6.45 -13.23
C ALA A 56 -11.30 -5.61 -12.61
N LEU A 57 -11.64 -4.59 -11.83
CA LEU A 57 -10.65 -3.81 -11.08
C LEU A 57 -9.91 -4.66 -10.05
N LEU A 58 -10.65 -5.48 -9.29
CA LEU A 58 -10.08 -6.37 -8.29
C LEU A 58 -9.14 -7.40 -8.92
N GLU A 59 -9.52 -7.99 -10.06
CA GLU A 59 -8.64 -8.93 -10.77
C GLU A 59 -7.31 -8.27 -11.20
N LEU A 60 -7.38 -7.04 -11.73
CA LEU A 60 -6.19 -6.26 -12.07
C LEU A 60 -5.37 -5.92 -10.82
N GLU A 61 -6.01 -5.44 -9.75
CA GLU A 61 -5.33 -5.14 -8.50
C GLU A 61 -4.65 -6.38 -7.93
N THR A 62 -5.31 -7.54 -7.88
CA THR A 62 -4.71 -8.79 -7.39
C THR A 62 -3.55 -9.26 -8.27
N ARG A 63 -3.62 -9.07 -9.60
CA ARG A 63 -2.54 -9.46 -10.51
C ARG A 63 -1.29 -8.60 -10.33
N TYR A 64 -1.47 -7.28 -10.18
CA TYR A 64 -0.35 -6.33 -10.19
C TYR A 64 0.07 -5.83 -8.81
N CYS A 65 -0.68 -6.10 -7.74
CA CYS A 65 -0.37 -5.59 -6.39
C CYS A 65 1.00 -6.05 -5.84
N ARG A 66 1.61 -7.09 -6.40
CA ARG A 66 2.93 -7.62 -5.97
C ARG A 66 4.06 -7.35 -6.97
N GLN A 67 3.82 -6.56 -8.00
CA GLN A 67 4.83 -6.22 -9.01
C GLN A 67 5.25 -4.77 -8.85
N GLU A 68 6.55 -4.49 -9.00
CA GLU A 68 7.02 -3.12 -9.19
C GLU A 68 6.72 -2.68 -10.63
N PRO A 69 6.28 -1.44 -10.86
CA PRO A 69 6.21 -0.29 -9.94
C PRO A 69 4.90 -0.18 -9.13
N TYR A 70 3.93 -1.07 -9.33
CA TYR A 70 2.59 -0.94 -8.75
C TYR A 70 2.58 -0.98 -7.21
N ILE A 71 3.43 -1.80 -6.58
CA ILE A 71 3.56 -1.82 -5.11
C ILE A 71 3.79 -0.42 -4.56
N SER A 72 4.75 0.32 -5.15
CA SER A 72 5.16 1.65 -4.71
C SER A 72 4.13 2.74 -5.04
N LEU A 73 3.24 2.49 -5.99
CA LEU A 73 2.09 3.35 -6.31
C LEU A 73 0.89 3.08 -5.39
N GLY A 74 0.92 2.00 -4.61
CA GLY A 74 -0.13 1.68 -3.66
C GLY A 74 -0.30 2.79 -2.63
N ARG A 75 -1.55 3.14 -2.32
CA ARG A 75 -1.85 4.10 -1.24
C ARG A 75 -1.37 3.61 0.12
N TYR A 76 -1.31 2.28 0.29
CA TYR A 76 -0.66 1.62 1.40
C TYR A 76 0.19 0.47 0.86
N ILE A 77 1.23 0.10 1.61
CA ILE A 77 2.04 -1.08 1.32
C ILE A 77 1.94 -2.03 2.49
N HIS A 78 1.49 -3.24 2.22
CA HIS A 78 1.50 -4.33 3.16
C HIS A 78 2.85 -5.05 3.05
N VAL A 79 3.62 -5.03 4.14
CA VAL A 79 4.92 -5.67 4.24
C VAL A 79 4.80 -6.84 5.18
N THR A 80 5.12 -8.04 4.70
CA THR A 80 5.25 -9.23 5.53
C THR A 80 6.71 -9.45 5.83
N ALA A 81 7.05 -9.53 7.11
CA ALA A 81 8.40 -9.83 7.55
C ALA A 81 8.37 -10.92 8.61
N LEU A 82 9.34 -11.83 8.56
CA LEU A 82 9.54 -12.89 9.54
C LEU A 82 10.68 -12.49 10.46
N LYS A 83 10.46 -12.63 11.76
CA LYS A 83 11.54 -12.52 12.74
C LYS A 83 12.32 -13.84 12.72
N PRO A 84 13.62 -13.85 12.43
CA PRO A 84 14.42 -15.07 12.53
C PRO A 84 14.37 -15.56 13.98
N GLN A 85 13.94 -16.80 14.16
CA GLN A 85 14.00 -17.46 15.46
C GLN A 85 15.48 -17.74 15.74
N MET A 86 16.08 -17.04 16.70
CA MET A 86 17.39 -17.44 17.23
C MET A 86 17.24 -18.88 17.71
N GLN A 87 17.84 -19.82 16.99
CA GLN A 87 18.20 -21.10 17.58
C GLN A 87 19.31 -20.76 18.56
N GLY A 88 18.96 -20.74 19.85
CA GLY A 88 19.91 -20.67 20.95
C GLY A 88 20.80 -21.90 21.01
#